data_AF-A0A4S2FZP9-F1
#
_entry.id   AF-A0A4S2FZP9-F1
#
_cell.length_a   1.000
_cell.length_b   1.000
_cell.length_c   1.000
_cell.angle_alpha   90.00
_cell.angle_beta   90.00
_cell.angle_gamma   90.00
#
_symmetry.space_group_name_H-M   'P 1'
#
loop_
_entity.id
_entity.type
_entity.pdbx_description
1 polymer ?
#
loop_
_entity_poly.entity_id
_entity_poly.type
_entity_poly.pdbx_seq_one_letter_code
_entity_poly.pdbx_strand_id
1 'polypeptide(L)'
;MAIPVDNLMKLPPGASLREHSGQATADITKSGDTIYVTATCDSLQRQIEYYEAAYDNLLIAFDDYRNTVKTADERRTNPVKTVAVVFVAGIIAGVLMAIILTKKLYGKRTK
;
A
#
# COMPACT_ATOMS: atom_id res chain seq x y z
N MET A 1 -14.05 -14.75 -35.04
CA MET A 1 -12.74 -15.21 -35.54
C MET A 1 -12.92 -16.65 -36.01
N ALA A 2 -12.62 -16.94 -37.27
CA ALA A 2 -12.75 -18.29 -37.83
C ALA A 2 -11.42 -18.60 -38.51
N ILE A 3 -10.68 -19.56 -37.97
CA ILE A 3 -9.36 -19.95 -38.50
C ILE A 3 -9.57 -21.25 -39.29
N PRO A 4 -9.28 -21.28 -40.60
CA PRO A 4 -9.46 -22.48 -41.41
C PRO A 4 -8.56 -23.61 -40.92
N VAL A 5 -9.15 -24.77 -40.66
CA VAL A 5 -8.43 -25.97 -40.15
C VAL A 5 -7.37 -26.46 -41.14
N ASP A 6 -7.59 -26.22 -42.44
CA ASP A 6 -6.66 -26.54 -43.52
C ASP A 6 -5.31 -25.82 -43.41
N ASN A 7 -5.30 -24.61 -42.81
CA ASN A 7 -4.06 -23.87 -42.55
C ASN A 7 -3.32 -24.45 -41.33
N LEU A 8 -4.02 -24.97 -40.31
CA LEU A 8 -3.40 -25.62 -39.15
C LEU A 8 -2.73 -26.95 -39.52
N MET A 9 -3.30 -27.70 -40.47
CA MET A 9 -2.75 -28.98 -40.92
C MET A 9 -1.44 -28.82 -41.73
N LYS A 10 -1.27 -27.68 -42.40
CA LYS A 10 -0.07 -27.37 -43.22
C LYS A 10 1.06 -26.72 -42.44
N LEU A 11 0.92 -26.49 -41.13
CA LEU A 11 2.01 -25.91 -40.33
C LEU A 11 3.17 -26.92 -40.19
N PRO A 12 4.39 -26.56 -40.64
CA PRO A 12 5.58 -27.34 -40.35
C PRO A 12 5.90 -27.31 -38.84
N PRO A 13 6.58 -28.33 -38.30
CA PRO A 13 6.91 -28.40 -36.88
C PRO A 13 7.75 -27.17 -36.48
N GLY A 14 7.28 -26.42 -35.47
CA GLY A 14 7.93 -25.19 -35.00
C GLY A 14 7.41 -23.89 -35.64
N ALA A 15 6.43 -23.93 -36.55
CA ALA A 15 5.79 -22.72 -37.06
C ALA A 15 4.73 -22.19 -36.08
N SER A 16 4.66 -20.86 -35.98
CA SER A 16 3.57 -20.15 -35.31
C SER A 16 2.74 -19.41 -36.37
N LEU A 17 1.42 -19.53 -36.27
CA LEU A 17 0.48 -18.77 -37.08
C LEU A 17 -0.20 -17.74 -36.18
N ARG A 18 0.02 -16.47 -36.49
CA ARG A 18 -0.60 -15.34 -35.79
C ARG A 18 -1.70 -14.76 -36.65
N GLU A 19 -2.93 -14.86 -36.18
CA GLU A 19 -4.10 -14.25 -36.82
C GLU A 19 -4.61 -13.10 -35.94
N HIS A 20 -4.88 -11.95 -36.55
CA HIS A 20 -5.40 -10.77 -35.88
C HIS A 20 -6.77 -10.41 -36.46
N SER A 21 -7.79 -10.34 -35.61
CA SER A 21 -9.16 -10.02 -35.99
C SER A 21 -9.75 -8.99 -35.02
N GLY A 22 -9.74 -7.72 -35.44
CA GLY A 22 -10.27 -6.61 -34.65
C GLY A 22 -9.39 -6.31 -33.43
N GLN A 23 -9.92 -6.51 -32.22
CA GLN A 23 -9.17 -6.35 -30.96
C GLN A 23 -8.77 -7.71 -30.37
N ALA A 24 -8.78 -8.78 -31.16
CA ALA A 24 -8.41 -10.12 -30.70
C ALA A 24 -7.29 -10.69 -31.58
N THR A 25 -6.26 -11.23 -30.95
CA THR A 25 -5.13 -11.89 -31.59
C THR A 25 -5.11 -13.34 -31.15
N ALA A 26 -4.98 -14.29 -32.07
CA ALA A 26 -4.76 -15.69 -31.74
C ALA A 26 -3.43 -16.16 -32.32
N ASP A 27 -2.56 -16.64 -31.45
CA ASP A 27 -1.29 -17.26 -31.76
C ASP A 27 -1.43 -18.79 -31.66
N ILE A 28 -1.25 -19.47 -32.78
CA ILE A 28 -1.33 -20.92 -32.88
C ILE A 28 0.07 -21.47 -33.11
N THR A 29 0.57 -22.29 -32.18
CA THR A 29 1.88 -22.94 -32.31
C THR A 29 1.70 -24.45 -32.36
N LYS A 30 2.38 -25.11 -33.30
CA LYS A 30 2.38 -26.57 -33.43
C LYS A 30 3.70 -27.15 -32.89
N SER A 31 3.59 -27.96 -31.84
CA SER A 31 4.72 -28.69 -31.25
C SER A 31 4.42 -30.19 -31.26
N GLY A 32 5.11 -30.94 -32.12
CA GLY A 32 4.84 -32.36 -32.34
C GLY A 32 3.41 -32.59 -32.85
N ASP A 33 2.63 -33.37 -32.09
CA ASP A 33 1.22 -33.70 -32.37
C ASP A 33 0.23 -32.77 -31.64
N THR A 34 0.71 -31.82 -30.83
CA THR A 34 -0.13 -30.93 -30.03
C THR A 34 -0.18 -29.52 -30.61
N ILE A 35 -1.39 -28.97 -30.67
CA ILE A 35 -1.67 -27.60 -31.11
C ILE A 35 -1.92 -26.73 -29.87
N TYR A 36 -1.10 -25.70 -29.70
CA TYR A 36 -1.26 -24.70 -28.66
C TYR A 36 -1.93 -23.47 -29.27
N VAL A 37 -3.05 -23.04 -28.70
CA VAL A 37 -3.80 -21.85 -29.15
C VAL A 37 -3.83 -20.85 -28.01
N THR A 38 -3.19 -19.71 -28.22
CA THR A 38 -3.20 -18.58 -27.27
C THR A 38 -4.03 -17.46 -27.88
N ALA A 39 -5.15 -17.10 -27.27
CA ALA A 39 -5.96 -15.97 -27.71
C ALA A 39 -5.80 -14.81 -26.72
N THR A 40 -5.40 -13.64 -27.21
CA THR A 40 -5.38 -12.38 -26.46
C THR A 40 -6.46 -11.45 -27.02
N CYS A 41 -7.09 -10.67 -26.15
CA CYS A 41 -8.06 -9.65 -26.55
C CYS A 41 -7.60 -8.30 -26.03
N ASP A 42 -7.10 -7.47 -26.94
CA ASP A 42 -6.58 -6.12 -26.71
C ASP A 42 -7.65 -5.22 -26.06
N SER A 43 -8.94 -5.48 -26.28
CA SER A 43 -10.05 -4.75 -25.65
C SER A 43 -10.17 -5.02 -24.15
N LEU A 44 -9.87 -6.26 -23.71
CA LEU A 44 -9.89 -6.64 -22.30
C LEU A 44 -8.59 -6.22 -21.62
N GLN A 45 -7.47 -6.36 -22.31
CA GLN A 45 -6.17 -5.93 -21.79
C GLN A 45 -6.14 -4.41 -21.52
N ARG A 46 -6.70 -3.60 -22.43
CA ARG A 46 -6.85 -2.16 -22.22
C ARG A 46 -7.79 -1.81 -21.07
N GLN A 47 -8.83 -2.60 -20.83
CA GLN A 47 -9.72 -2.40 -19.69
C GLN A 47 -8.99 -2.68 -18.37
N ILE A 48 -8.23 -3.77 -18.29
CA ILE A 48 -7.45 -4.11 -17.09
C ILE A 48 -6.47 -2.99 -16.75
N GLU A 49 -5.70 -2.50 -17.74
CA GLU A 49 -4.73 -1.42 -17.52
C GLU A 49 -5.40 -0.11 -17.04
N TYR A 50 -6.59 0.21 -17.57
CA TYR A 50 -7.37 1.35 -17.09
C TYR A 50 -7.82 1.18 -15.63
N TYR A 51 -8.30 0.00 -15.24
CA TYR A 51 -8.75 -0.26 -13.88
C TYR A 51 -7.60 -0.32 -12.88
N GLU A 52 -6.44 -0.85 -13.27
CA GLU A 52 -5.22 -0.82 -12.45
C GLU A 52 -4.78 0.63 -12.18
N ALA A 53 -4.70 1.45 -13.23
CA ALA A 53 -4.36 2.87 -13.08
C ALA A 53 -5.38 3.62 -12.20
N ALA A 54 -6.67 3.33 -12.33
CA ALA A 54 -7.69 3.93 -11.48
C ALA A 54 -7.57 3.50 -10.00
N TYR A 55 -7.25 2.24 -9.76
CA TYR A 55 -7.11 1.68 -8.41
C TYR A 55 -5.88 2.23 -7.68
N ASP A 56 -4.75 2.34 -8.38
CA ASP A 56 -3.52 2.91 -7.81
C ASP A 56 -3.72 4.37 -7.38
N ASN A 57 -4.39 5.17 -8.20
CA ASN A 57 -4.72 6.55 -7.85
C ASN A 57 -5.61 6.65 -6.62
N LEU A 58 -6.55 5.73 -6.46
CA LEU A 58 -7.43 5.68 -5.29
C LEU A 58 -6.65 5.30 -4.01
N LEU A 59 -5.75 4.33 -4.11
CA LEU A 59 -4.90 3.94 -2.99
C LEU A 59 -3.98 5.07 -2.53
N ILE A 60 -3.39 5.81 -3.47
CA ILE A 60 -2.56 6.98 -3.16
C ILE A 60 -3.38 8.04 -2.41
N ALA A 61 -4.57 8.37 -2.91
CA ALA A 61 -5.46 9.33 -2.27
C ALA A 61 -5.90 8.87 -0.86
N PHE A 62 -6.14 7.56 -0.70
CA PHE A 62 -6.53 6.99 0.58
C PHE A 62 -5.39 7.01 1.59
N ASP A 63 -4.16 6.68 1.18
CA ASP A 63 -3.02 6.71 2.08
C ASP A 63 -2.62 8.16 2.45
N ASP A 64 -2.74 9.10 1.51
CA ASP A 64 -2.57 10.54 1.82
C ASP A 64 -3.60 11.01 2.86
N TYR A 65 -4.88 10.65 2.68
CA TYR A 65 -5.91 10.93 3.68
C TYR A 65 -5.60 10.30 5.04
N ARG A 66 -5.13 9.05 5.06
CA ARG A 66 -4.80 8.35 6.30
C ARG A 66 -3.59 8.99 6.99
N ASN A 67 -2.58 9.39 6.24
CA ASN A 67 -1.37 10.04 6.75
C ASN A 67 -1.67 11.45 7.27
N THR A 68 -2.54 12.21 6.59
CA THR A 68 -2.99 13.53 7.09
C THR A 68 -3.83 13.40 8.36
N VAL A 69 -4.70 12.39 8.48
CA VAL A 69 -5.46 12.13 9.73
C VAL A 69 -4.54 11.70 10.86
N LYS A 70 -3.59 10.79 10.61
CA LYS A 70 -2.61 10.37 11.62
C LYS A 70 -1.76 11.53 12.10
N THR A 71 -1.22 12.33 11.18
CA THR A 71 -0.40 13.50 11.55
C THR A 71 -1.23 14.57 12.24
N ALA A 72 -2.52 14.71 11.91
CA ALA A 72 -3.44 15.59 12.64
C ALA A 72 -3.74 15.08 14.05
N ASP A 73 -3.87 13.77 14.26
CA ASP A 73 -4.08 13.16 15.58
C ASP A 73 -2.80 13.22 16.44
N GLU A 74 -1.65 13.02 15.83
CA GLU A 74 -0.33 13.08 16.49
C GLU A 74 0.08 14.52 16.84
N ARG A 75 -0.30 15.50 16.00
CA ARG A 75 -0.19 16.95 16.33
C ARG A 75 -1.26 17.44 17.29
N ARG A 76 -2.39 16.74 17.46
CA ARG A 76 -3.37 17.06 18.50
C ARG A 76 -2.77 16.70 19.86
N THR A 77 -1.98 17.61 20.40
CA THR A 77 -1.67 17.63 21.83
C THR A 77 -2.98 17.74 22.57
N ASN A 78 -3.49 16.61 23.05
CA ASN A 78 -4.73 16.58 23.80
C ASN A 78 -4.52 17.47 25.03
N PRO A 79 -5.32 18.54 25.24
CA PRO A 79 -5.14 19.45 26.36
C PRO A 79 -5.17 18.71 27.70
N VAL A 80 -5.92 17.60 27.79
CA VAL A 80 -5.94 16.72 28.97
C VAL A 80 -4.58 16.05 29.20
N LYS A 81 -3.89 15.58 28.14
CA LYS A 81 -2.55 15.00 28.25
C LYS A 81 -1.54 16.06 28.71
N THR A 82 -1.60 17.27 28.16
CA THR A 82 -0.71 18.38 28.57
C THR A 82 -0.92 18.74 30.04
N VAL A 83 -2.18 18.89 30.47
CA VAL A 83 -2.51 19.20 31.87
C VAL A 83 -2.04 18.08 32.81
N ALA A 84 -2.25 16.81 32.44
CA ALA A 84 -1.80 15.68 33.25
C ALA A 84 -0.27 15.65 33.41
N VAL A 85 0.49 15.89 32.33
CA VAL A 85 1.97 15.93 32.37
C VAL A 85 2.46 17.05 33.28
N VAL A 86 1.90 18.26 33.15
CA VAL A 86 2.29 19.41 33.98
C VAL A 86 1.95 19.18 35.46
N PHE A 87 0.79 18.57 35.75
CA PHE A 87 0.37 18.26 37.11
C PHE A 87 1.32 17.27 37.79
N VAL A 88 1.67 16.17 37.11
CA VAL A 88 2.59 15.16 37.65
C VAL A 88 3.99 15.76 37.87
N ALA A 89 4.50 16.56 36.92
CA ALA A 89 5.77 17.24 37.08
C ALA A 89 5.78 18.20 38.28
N GLY A 90 4.68 18.94 38.49
CA GLY A 90 4.51 19.84 39.64
C GLY A 90 4.54 19.11 40.98
N ILE A 91 3.87 17.96 41.09
CA ILE A 91 3.89 17.13 42.31
C ILE A 91 5.32 16.68 42.63
N ILE A 92 6.04 16.16 41.64
CA ILE A 92 7.41 15.67 41.83
C ILE A 92 8.33 16.81 42.31
N ALA A 93 8.25 17.98 41.67
CA ALA A 93 9.03 19.14 42.08
C ALA A 93 8.70 19.60 43.52
N GLY A 94 7.41 19.62 43.87
CA GLY A 94 6.96 19.98 45.21
C GLY A 94 7.48 19.04 46.29
N VAL A 95 7.40 17.72 46.06
CA VAL A 95 7.91 16.70 46.98
C VAL A 95 9.43 16.83 47.17
N LEU A 96 10.18 17.00 46.08
CA LEU A 96 11.64 17.18 46.15
C LEU A 96 12.00 18.44 46.94
N MET A 97 11.31 19.56 46.71
CA MET A 97 11.57 20.79 47.44
C MET A 97 11.29 20.64 48.94
N ALA A 98 10.20 19.97 49.32
CA ALA A 98 9.86 19.68 50.71
C ALA A 98 10.92 18.81 51.40
N ILE A 99 11.43 17.78 50.73
CA ILE A 99 12.51 16.91 51.26
C ILE A 99 13.81 17.70 51.47
N ILE A 100 14.16 18.59 50.54
CA ILE A 100 15.37 19.43 50.66
C ILE A 100 15.23 20.41 51.83
N LEU A 101 14.07 21.07 51.95
CA LEU A 101 13.79 22.01 53.05
C LEU A 101 13.82 21.31 54.41
N THR A 102 13.18 20.15 54.53
CA THR A 102 13.17 19.38 55.78
C THR A 102 14.57 18.92 56.16
N LYS A 103 15.40 18.43 55.22
CA LYS A 103 16.82 18.12 55.49
C LYS A 103 17.62 19.34 55.92
N LYS A 104 17.43 20.49 55.26
CA LYS A 104 18.12 21.75 55.60
C LYS A 104 17.72 22.25 56.98
N LEU A 105 16.44 22.13 57.35
CA LEU A 105 15.93 22.52 58.66
C LEU A 105 16.43 21.58 59.77
N TYR A 106 16.47 20.26 59.52
CA TYR A 106 17.04 19.30 60.48
C TYR A 106 18.54 19.54 60.71
N GLY A 107 19.32 19.72 59.65
CA GLY A 107 20.76 19.99 59.77
C GLY A 107 21.10 21.34 60.42
N LYS A 108 20.18 22.31 60.38
CA LYS A 108 20.31 23.58 61.10
C LYS A 108 19.94 23.48 62.58
N ARG A 109 19.14 22.48 62.98
CA ARG A 109 18.66 22.29 64.35
C ARG A 109 19.60 21.41 65.20
N THR A 110 20.57 20.72 64.57
CA THR A 110 21.54 19.83 65.22
C THR A 110 22.96 20.42 65.33
N LYS A 111 23.14 21.70 65.05
CA LYS A 111 24.34 22.50 65.36
C LYS A 111 23.98 23.56 66.38
#